data_AF-A0A085FPA9-F1
#
_entry.id   AF-A0A085FPA9-F1
#
_cell.length_a   1.000
_cell.length_b   1.000
_cell.length_c   1.000
_cell.angle_alpha   90.00
_cell.angle_beta   90.00
_cell.angle_gamma   90.00
#
_symmetry.space_group_name_H-M   'P 1'
#
loop_
_entity.id
_entity.type
_entity.pdbx_description
1 polymer ?
#
loop_
_entity_poly.entity_id
_entity_poly.type
_entity_poly.pdbx_seq_one_letter_code
_entity_poly.pdbx_strand_id
1 'polypeptide(L)'
;MPRTVETIVANHQAAAALRAAGKPIWPRRVDIKSIICEDQTSEDPAVIASKANRIAGQLRRHLPAAVLDCTDPDCDFDFVDAVEMMEQCTVESLAGDLENGVEAVEMFNGWLETVYDWADAERVWLGH
;
A
#
# COMPACT_ATOMS: atom_id res chain seq x y z
N MET A 1 -2.34 11.06 -0.44
CA MET A 1 -2.28 12.22 0.53
C MET A 1 -0.84 12.63 0.82
N PRO A 2 -0.44 13.92 0.78
CA PRO A 2 0.95 14.32 1.08
C PRO A 2 1.29 14.14 2.57
N ARG A 3 2.47 13.58 2.86
CA ARG A 3 3.00 13.40 4.21
C ARG A 3 3.48 14.72 4.79
N THR A 4 2.64 15.39 5.57
CA THR A 4 2.95 16.66 6.26
C THR A 4 2.99 16.47 7.78
N VAL A 5 3.51 17.47 8.50
CA VAL A 5 3.48 17.46 9.97
C VAL A 5 2.04 17.40 10.47
N GLU A 6 1.13 18.10 9.79
CA GLU A 6 -0.30 18.12 10.11
C GLU A 6 -0.93 16.74 9.93
N THR A 7 -0.63 16.02 8.85
CA THR A 7 -1.18 14.66 8.64
C THR A 7 -0.63 13.67 9.66
N ILE A 8 0.65 13.79 10.02
CA ILE A 8 1.26 13.00 11.11
C ILE A 8 0.57 13.28 12.44
N VAL A 9 0.36 14.55 12.79
CA VAL A 9 -0.32 14.94 14.04
C VAL A 9 -1.77 14.45 14.06
N ALA A 10 -2.51 14.60 12.96
CA ALA A 10 -3.89 14.10 12.83
C ALA A 10 -3.96 12.59 13.04
N ASN A 11 -3.03 11.85 12.45
CA ASN A 11 -2.89 10.40 12.61
C ASN A 11 -2.65 10.00 14.09
N HIS A 12 -1.77 10.71 14.78
CA HIS A 12 -1.53 10.51 16.21
C HIS A 12 -2.77 10.82 17.06
N GLN A 13 -3.51 11.89 16.74
CA GLN A 13 -4.74 12.27 17.45
C GLN A 13 -5.84 11.22 17.26
N ALA A 14 -6.03 10.71 16.04
CA ALA A 14 -6.98 9.64 15.76
C ALA A 14 -6.67 8.36 16.57
N ALA A 15 -5.39 7.96 16.61
CA ALA A 15 -4.93 6.83 17.42
C ALA A 15 -5.15 7.05 18.93
N ALA A 16 -4.88 8.27 19.43
CA ALA A 16 -5.12 8.63 20.82
C ALA A 16 -6.62 8.60 21.18
N ALA A 17 -7.49 9.07 20.28
CA ALA A 17 -8.94 9.04 20.46
C ALA A 17 -9.47 7.60 20.53
N LEU A 18 -9.01 6.71 19.65
CA LEU A 18 -9.35 5.29 19.69
C LEU A 18 -8.93 4.65 21.02
N ARG A 19 -7.71 4.92 21.48
CA ARG A 19 -7.19 4.43 22.76
C ARG A 19 -8.02 4.94 23.94
N ALA A 20 -8.36 6.23 23.96
CA ALA A 20 -9.18 6.85 25.01
C ALA A 20 -10.60 6.24 25.05
N ALA A 21 -11.13 5.84 23.89
CA ALA A 21 -12.40 5.13 23.75
C ALA A 21 -12.31 3.61 24.01
N GLY A 22 -11.13 3.07 24.38
CA GLY A 22 -10.92 1.64 24.60
C GLY A 22 -10.98 0.78 23.34
N LYS A 23 -10.87 1.38 22.15
CA LYS A 23 -10.89 0.69 20.86
C LYS A 23 -9.48 0.30 20.41
N PRO A 24 -9.32 -0.78 19.62
CA PRO A 24 -8.06 -1.05 18.95
C PRO A 24 -7.64 0.15 18.08
N ILE A 25 -6.38 0.56 18.19
CA ILE A 25 -5.80 1.64 17.37
C ILE A 25 -5.86 1.27 15.88
N TRP A 26 -5.70 -0.01 15.60
CA TRP A 26 -5.79 -0.61 14.27
C TRP A 26 -6.97 -1.58 14.25
N PRO A 27 -8.18 -1.13 13.89
CA PRO A 27 -9.37 -1.99 13.83
C PRO A 27 -9.30 -3.03 12.72
N ARG A 28 -8.48 -2.82 11.68
CA ARG A 28 -8.30 -3.74 10.54
C ARG A 28 -6.85 -4.15 10.40
N ARG A 29 -6.63 -5.36 9.88
CA ARG A 29 -5.30 -5.93 9.63
C ARG A 29 -5.27 -6.62 8.28
N VAL A 30 -4.23 -6.37 7.51
CA VAL A 30 -3.93 -7.06 6.24
C VAL A 30 -2.44 -7.37 6.25
N ASP A 31 -2.05 -8.64 6.37
CA ASP A 31 -0.62 -8.98 6.38
C ASP A 31 -0.06 -8.99 4.96
N ILE A 32 0.64 -7.92 4.60
CA ILE A 32 1.47 -7.82 3.39
C ILE A 32 2.97 -7.93 3.72
N LYS A 33 3.33 -7.75 4.99
CA LYS A 33 4.72 -7.77 5.46
C LYS A 33 5.38 -9.12 5.24
N SER A 34 4.62 -10.22 5.40
CA SER A 34 5.13 -11.56 5.07
C SER A 34 5.65 -11.65 3.63
N ILE A 35 4.94 -11.08 2.65
CA ILE A 35 5.33 -11.07 1.23
C ILE A 35 6.59 -10.22 1.00
N ILE A 36 6.64 -9.03 1.61
CA ILE A 36 7.79 -8.12 1.49
C ILE A 36 9.06 -8.79 2.01
N CYS A 37 8.96 -9.51 3.14
CA CYS A 37 10.07 -10.11 3.85
C CYS A 37 10.67 -11.38 3.21
N GLU A 38 10.00 -12.02 2.24
CA GLU A 38 10.46 -13.30 1.65
C GLU A 38 11.84 -13.20 0.96
N ASP A 39 12.18 -12.03 0.41
CA ASP A 39 13.47 -11.78 -0.26
C ASP A 39 13.74 -10.26 -0.35
N GLN A 40 14.03 -9.61 0.77
CA GLN A 40 14.08 -8.14 0.83
C GLN A 40 15.19 -7.50 -0.01
N THR A 41 16.20 -8.26 -0.40
CA THR A 41 17.38 -7.75 -1.10
C THR A 41 17.33 -7.99 -2.61
N SER A 42 16.33 -8.70 -3.11
CA SER A 42 16.22 -8.98 -4.53
C SER A 42 15.71 -7.78 -5.30
N GLU A 43 16.48 -7.41 -6.31
CA GLU A 43 16.16 -6.40 -7.32
C GLU A 43 15.70 -7.05 -8.64
N ASP A 44 15.51 -8.38 -8.66
CA ASP A 44 15.03 -9.10 -9.84
C ASP A 44 13.60 -8.65 -10.19
N PRO A 45 13.35 -8.11 -11.40
CA PRO A 45 12.02 -7.69 -11.84
C PRO A 45 10.96 -8.79 -11.74
N ALA A 46 11.32 -10.05 -11.92
CA ALA A 46 10.38 -11.17 -11.78
C ALA A 46 9.94 -11.37 -10.33
N VAL A 47 10.87 -11.23 -9.37
CA VAL A 47 10.56 -11.28 -7.94
C VAL A 47 9.72 -10.08 -7.53
N ILE A 48 10.05 -8.89 -8.02
CA ILE A 48 9.33 -7.65 -7.73
C ILE A 48 7.89 -7.71 -8.26
N ALA A 49 7.71 -8.05 -9.54
CA ALA A 49 6.37 -8.19 -10.12
C ALA A 49 5.54 -9.24 -9.38
N SER A 50 6.14 -10.38 -9.02
CA SER A 50 5.47 -11.40 -8.21
C SER A 50 5.00 -10.88 -6.85
N LYS A 51 5.84 -10.10 -6.14
CA LYS A 51 5.48 -9.49 -4.86
C LYS A 51 4.37 -8.44 -5.01
N ALA A 52 4.48 -7.53 -5.98
CA ALA A 52 3.48 -6.51 -6.27
C ALA A 52 2.10 -7.13 -6.49
N ASN A 53 2.03 -8.11 -7.39
CA ASN A 53 0.79 -8.83 -7.70
C ASN A 53 0.19 -9.53 -6.47
N ARG A 54 1.02 -10.17 -5.66
CA ARG A 54 0.57 -10.86 -4.43
C ARG A 54 0.07 -9.89 -3.37
N ILE A 55 0.71 -8.72 -3.23
CA ILE A 55 0.28 -7.67 -2.30
C ILE A 55 -1.07 -7.10 -2.76
N ALA A 56 -1.23 -6.75 -4.03
CA ALA A 56 -2.49 -6.28 -4.57
C ALA A 56 -3.63 -7.30 -4.34
N GLY A 57 -3.38 -8.58 -4.65
CA GLY A 57 -4.34 -9.66 -4.39
C GLY A 57 -4.69 -9.81 -2.90
N GLN A 58 -3.72 -9.61 -2.00
CA GLN A 58 -3.94 -9.67 -0.55
C GLN A 58 -4.80 -8.49 -0.07
N LEU A 59 -4.57 -7.29 -0.59
CA LEU A 59 -5.36 -6.09 -0.30
C LEU A 59 -6.80 -6.27 -0.81
N ARG A 60 -7.00 -6.63 -2.07
CA ARG A 60 -8.34 -6.87 -2.65
C ARG A 60 -9.15 -7.93 -1.90
N ARG A 61 -8.49 -8.96 -1.37
CA ARG A 61 -9.16 -10.04 -0.62
C ARG A 61 -9.65 -9.61 0.76
N HIS A 62 -8.93 -8.72 1.43
CA HIS A 62 -9.18 -8.40 2.84
C HIS A 62 -9.81 -7.01 3.06
N LEU A 63 -9.72 -6.12 2.08
CA LEU A 63 -10.35 -4.80 2.15
C LEU A 63 -11.80 -4.85 1.64
N PRO A 64 -12.69 -4.03 2.23
CA PRO A 64 -14.03 -3.82 1.67
C PRO A 64 -13.95 -3.32 0.23
N ALA A 65 -14.81 -3.81 -0.66
CA ALA A 65 -14.81 -3.41 -2.07
C ALA A 65 -14.97 -1.90 -2.28
N ALA A 66 -15.73 -1.22 -1.41
CA ALA A 66 -15.93 0.23 -1.46
C ALA A 66 -14.62 1.04 -1.35
N VAL A 67 -13.60 0.50 -0.67
CA VAL A 67 -12.28 1.15 -0.55
C VAL A 67 -11.54 1.21 -1.89
N LEU A 68 -11.90 0.33 -2.83
CA LEU A 68 -11.30 0.21 -4.16
C LEU A 68 -12.26 0.67 -5.26
N ASP A 69 -13.36 1.34 -4.89
CA ASP A 69 -14.40 1.79 -5.82
C ASP A 69 -14.16 3.27 -6.16
N CYS A 70 -13.73 3.54 -7.40
CA CYS A 70 -13.52 4.90 -7.91
C CYS A 70 -14.80 5.75 -7.98
N THR A 71 -15.98 5.17 -7.74
CA THR A 71 -17.25 5.90 -7.65
C THR A 71 -17.62 6.31 -6.23
N ASP A 72 -16.91 5.82 -5.22
CA ASP A 72 -17.09 6.23 -3.82
C ASP A 72 -16.58 7.67 -3.62
N PRO A 73 -17.36 8.56 -2.98
CA PRO A 73 -16.94 9.95 -2.76
C PRO A 73 -15.70 10.09 -1.86
N ASP A 74 -15.43 9.09 -1.03
CA ASP A 74 -14.27 9.05 -0.12
C ASP A 74 -13.12 8.21 -0.71
N CYS A 75 -13.16 7.89 -2.00
CA CYS A 75 -12.11 7.14 -2.68
C CYS A 75 -10.75 7.87 -2.64
N ASP A 76 -9.71 7.16 -2.22
CA ASP A 76 -8.32 7.60 -2.36
C ASP A 76 -7.78 7.09 -3.70
N PHE A 77 -7.79 7.95 -4.72
CA PHE A 77 -7.35 7.60 -6.07
C PHE A 77 -5.87 7.20 -6.15
N ASP A 78 -5.00 7.80 -5.33
CA ASP A 78 -3.58 7.46 -5.30
C ASP A 78 -3.42 5.99 -4.84
N PHE A 79 -4.16 5.61 -3.80
CA PHE A 79 -4.18 4.24 -3.31
C PHE A 79 -4.74 3.25 -4.32
N VAL A 80 -5.87 3.57 -4.95
CA VAL A 80 -6.49 2.67 -5.95
C VAL A 80 -5.56 2.48 -7.15
N ASP A 81 -4.97 3.56 -7.66
CA ASP A 81 -4.00 3.50 -8.75
C ASP A 81 -2.78 2.64 -8.37
N ALA A 82 -2.20 2.83 -7.19
CA ALA A 82 -1.08 2.00 -6.73
C ALA A 82 -1.44 0.51 -6.67
N VAL A 83 -2.64 0.16 -6.18
CA VAL A 83 -3.10 -1.25 -6.14
C VAL A 83 -3.32 -1.81 -7.53
N GLU A 84 -3.90 -1.04 -8.45
CA GLU A 84 -4.11 -1.46 -9.84
C GLU A 84 -2.79 -1.64 -10.60
N MET A 85 -1.85 -0.71 -10.41
CA MET A 85 -0.51 -0.79 -10.99
C MET A 85 0.28 -1.99 -10.45
N MET A 86 0.17 -2.27 -9.14
CA MET A 86 0.76 -3.48 -8.55
C MET A 86 0.15 -4.78 -9.13
N GLU A 87 -1.17 -4.80 -9.40
CA GLU A 87 -1.90 -5.94 -9.94
C GLU A 87 -1.63 -6.19 -11.43
N GLN A 88 -1.29 -5.14 -12.17
CA GLN A 88 -0.97 -5.21 -13.60
C GLN A 88 0.54 -5.29 -13.84
N CYS A 89 1.35 -5.30 -12.77
CA CYS A 89 2.79 -5.28 -12.86
C CYS A 89 3.33 -6.56 -13.53
N THR A 90 4.09 -6.38 -14.61
CA THR A 90 4.76 -7.45 -15.34
C THR A 90 6.24 -7.15 -15.48
N VAL A 91 7.04 -8.17 -15.82
CA VAL A 91 8.46 -7.96 -16.15
C VAL A 91 8.61 -7.04 -17.38
N GLU A 92 7.67 -7.11 -18.33
CA GLU A 92 7.69 -6.27 -19.53
C GLU A 92 7.43 -4.79 -19.19
N SER A 93 6.44 -4.50 -18.34
CA SER A 93 6.19 -3.12 -17.90
C SER A 93 7.40 -2.54 -17.16
N LEU A 94 8.00 -3.31 -16.25
CA LEU A 94 9.19 -2.89 -15.50
C LEU A 94 10.41 -2.68 -16.41
N ALA A 95 10.55 -3.46 -17.48
CA ALA A 95 11.60 -3.23 -18.48
C ALA A 95 11.37 -1.90 -19.22
N GLY A 96 10.12 -1.56 -19.55
CA GLY A 96 9.76 -0.26 -20.11
C GLY A 96 10.03 0.90 -19.15
N ASP A 97 9.78 0.73 -17.86
CA ASP A 97 10.11 1.74 -16.84
C ASP A 97 11.63 1.95 -16.73
N LEU A 98 12.41 0.87 -16.84
CA LEU A 98 13.87 0.92 -16.85
C LEU A 98 14.42 1.70 -18.05
N GLU A 99 13.79 1.58 -19.23
CA GLU A 99 14.15 2.39 -20.40
C GLU A 99 13.94 3.90 -20.16
N ASN A 100 13.01 4.25 -19.26
CA ASN A 100 12.76 5.62 -18.80
C ASN A 100 13.61 6.01 -17.57
N GLY A 101 14.52 5.14 -17.14
CA GLY A 101 15.46 5.38 -16.05
C GLY A 101 14.89 5.14 -14.66
N VAL A 102 13.81 4.37 -14.53
CA VAL A 102 13.21 4.01 -13.23
C VAL A 102 13.42 2.53 -12.97
N GLU A 103 14.06 2.19 -11.86
CA GLU A 103 14.32 0.79 -11.53
C GLU A 103 13.08 0.10 -10.98
N ALA A 104 12.97 -1.23 -11.16
CA ALA A 104 11.84 -2.00 -10.68
C ALA A 104 11.62 -1.85 -9.15
N VAL A 105 12.73 -1.76 -8.39
CA VAL A 105 12.69 -1.58 -6.95
C VAL A 105 12.17 -0.19 -6.56
N GLU A 106 12.48 0.83 -7.35
CA GLU A 106 11.98 2.19 -7.15
C GLU A 106 10.48 2.26 -7.39
N MET A 107 10.00 1.64 -8.49
CA MET A 107 8.55 1.51 -8.77
C MET A 107 7.82 0.82 -7.62
N PHE A 108 8.34 -0.32 -7.17
CA PHE A 108 7.71 -1.08 -6.10
C PHE A 108 7.70 -0.32 -4.77
N ASN A 109 8.79 0.37 -4.42
CA ASN A 109 8.87 1.19 -3.22
C ASN A 109 7.89 2.38 -3.27
N GLY A 110 7.72 3.03 -4.42
CA GLY A 110 6.75 4.11 -4.59
C GLY A 110 5.31 3.67 -4.38
N TRP A 111 4.93 2.51 -4.93
CA TRP A 111 3.60 1.94 -4.67
C TRP A 111 3.43 1.52 -3.20
N LEU A 112 4.46 0.94 -2.57
CA LEU A 112 4.41 0.59 -1.16
C LEU A 112 4.24 1.82 -0.26
N GLU A 113 4.95 2.91 -0.55
CA GLU A 113 4.81 4.16 0.19
C GLU A 113 3.36 4.65 0.17
N THR A 114 2.75 4.65 -1.02
CA THR A 114 1.33 5.02 -1.21
C THR A 114 0.40 4.12 -0.39
N VAL A 115 0.62 2.80 -0.42
CA VAL A 115 -0.15 1.83 0.36
C VAL A 115 0.01 2.04 1.87
N TYR A 116 1.23 2.34 2.35
CA TYR A 116 1.50 2.60 3.76
C TYR A 116 0.87 3.92 4.24
N ASP A 117 0.95 4.99 3.46
CA ASP A 117 0.35 6.28 3.80
C ASP A 117 -1.18 6.17 3.88
N TRP A 118 -1.81 5.49 2.92
CA TRP A 118 -3.25 5.19 2.96
C TRP A 118 -3.62 4.36 4.21
N ALA A 119 -2.87 3.29 4.48
CA ALA A 119 -3.16 2.40 5.60
C ALA A 119 -3.00 3.11 6.96
N ASP A 120 -2.02 4.01 7.07
CA ASP A 120 -1.92 4.89 8.23
C ASP A 120 -3.20 5.72 8.35
N ALA A 121 -3.62 6.48 7.33
CA ALA A 121 -4.82 7.31 7.38
C ALA A 121 -6.06 6.51 7.79
N GLU A 122 -6.31 5.37 7.14
CA GLU A 122 -7.48 4.51 7.32
C GLU A 122 -7.41 3.56 8.53
N ARG A 123 -6.34 3.65 9.32
CA ARG A 123 -6.11 2.80 10.49
C ARG A 123 -6.12 1.31 10.15
N VAL A 124 -5.44 0.93 9.07
CA VAL A 124 -5.22 -0.45 8.66
C VAL A 124 -3.79 -0.86 9.00
N TRP A 125 -3.63 -1.95 9.75
CA TRP A 125 -2.31 -2.47 10.08
C TRP A 125 -1.83 -3.45 9.01
N LEU A 126 -0.65 -3.19 8.45
CA LEU A 126 -0.12 -3.90 7.27
C LEU A 126 0.90 -5.02 7.56
N GLY A 127 1.11 -5.40 8.83
CA GLY A 127 2.09 -6.44 9.18
C GLY A 127 1.67 -7.33 10.34
N HIS A 128 2.46 -8.37 10.60
CA HIS A 128 2.16 -9.35 11.64
C HIS A 128 2.42 -8.84 13.06
#